data_AF-A0A6B3I6H7-F1
#
_entry.id   AF-A0A6B3I6H7-F1
#
_cell.length_a   1.000
_cell.length_b   1.000
_cell.length_c   1.000
_cell.angle_alpha   90.00
_cell.angle_beta   90.00
_cell.angle_gamma   90.00
#
_symmetry.space_group_name_H-M   'P 1'
#
loop_
_entity.id
_entity.type
_entity.pdbx_description
1 polymer ?
#
loop_
_entity_poly.entity_id
_entity_poly.type
_entity_poly.pdbx_seq_one_letter_code
_entity_poly.pdbx_strand_id
1 'polypeptide(L)'
;LDYEASARIDVEAAGILRPGKVLVMGRRLLDICKVLPDGPVECAVEGSRFTVSGDGARFGLSVLPLADYPALPSLPQVRGAVDAAEFAAAVADVA
;
A
#
# COMPACT_ATOMS: atom_id res chain seq x y z
N LEU A 1 7.92 8.23 -10.92
CA LEU A 1 8.43 7.36 -9.84
C LEU A 1 9.88 7.16 -10.16
N ASP A 2 10.70 8.01 -9.57
CA ASP A 2 12.14 7.91 -9.66
C ASP A 2 12.54 6.58 -9.02
N TYR A 3 13.31 5.76 -9.73
CA TYR A 3 13.74 4.40 -9.32
C TYR A 3 14.67 4.40 -8.09
N GLU A 4 14.69 5.49 -7.33
CA GLU A 4 15.57 5.71 -6.20
C GLU A 4 14.95 5.29 -4.87
N ALA A 5 13.60 5.28 -4.78
CA ALA A 5 12.90 4.97 -3.54
C ALA A 5 11.74 3.99 -3.75
N SER A 6 11.68 2.98 -2.90
CA SER A 6 10.57 2.05 -2.78
C SER A 6 10.08 1.96 -1.34
N ALA A 7 8.77 1.90 -1.15
CA ALA A 7 8.15 1.69 0.16
C ALA A 7 7.35 0.39 0.16
N ARG A 8 7.43 -0.34 1.27
CA ARG A 8 6.59 -1.51 1.56
C ARG A 8 5.97 -1.33 2.93
N ILE A 9 4.67 -1.60 3.02
CA ILE A 9 3.91 -1.60 4.26
C ILE A 9 3.25 -2.97 4.36
N ASP A 10 3.45 -3.63 5.47
CA ASP A 10 2.70 -4.84 5.81
C ASP A 10 1.56 -4.44 6.75
N VAL A 11 0.36 -4.93 6.46
CA VAL A 11 -0.86 -4.63 7.23
C VAL A 11 -1.50 -5.96 7.61
N GLU A 12 -1.90 -6.10 8.86
CA GLU A 12 -2.64 -7.28 9.31
C GLU A 12 -4.06 -7.28 8.73
N ALA A 13 -4.40 -8.34 7.99
CA ALA A 13 -5.75 -8.54 7.51
C ALA A 13 -6.53 -9.38 8.52
N ALA A 14 -7.74 -8.95 8.88
CA ALA A 14 -8.63 -9.70 9.76
C ALA A 14 -8.98 -11.09 9.21
N GLY A 15 -8.97 -11.26 7.88
CA GLY A 15 -9.14 -12.54 7.22
C GLY A 15 -8.66 -12.51 5.77
N ILE A 16 -8.14 -13.65 5.30
CA ILE A 16 -7.72 -13.85 3.91
C ILE A 16 -8.51 -15.04 3.35
N LEU A 17 -9.47 -14.77 2.48
CA LEU A 17 -10.22 -15.83 1.81
C LEU A 17 -9.38 -16.52 0.73
N ARG A 18 -8.63 -15.74 -0.05
CA ARG A 18 -7.75 -16.24 -1.11
C ARG A 18 -6.47 -15.41 -1.17
N PRO A 19 -5.28 -16.01 -1.00
CA PRO A 19 -4.03 -15.29 -1.15
C PRO A 19 -3.80 -14.93 -2.62
N GLY A 20 -3.19 -13.77 -2.88
CA GLY A 20 -2.94 -13.29 -4.23
C GLY A 20 -2.17 -11.98 -4.26
N LYS A 21 -1.92 -11.48 -5.46
CA LYS A 21 -1.29 -10.18 -5.72
C LYS A 21 -2.07 -9.44 -6.79
N VAL A 22 -2.16 -8.13 -6.66
CA VAL A 22 -2.81 -7.25 -7.63
C VAL A 22 -2.00 -5.97 -7.78
N LEU A 23 -1.89 -5.47 -9.01
CA LEU A 23 -1.29 -4.17 -9.28
C LEU A 23 -2.37 -3.18 -9.69
N VAL A 24 -2.38 -2.00 -9.07
CA VAL A 24 -3.36 -0.94 -9.34
C VAL A 24 -2.68 0.42 -9.36
N MET A 25 -3.37 1.42 -9.92
CA MET A 25 -2.91 2.82 -9.87
C MET A 25 -2.98 3.35 -8.45
N GLY A 26 -1.82 3.51 -7.81
CA GLY A 26 -1.72 3.95 -6.41
C GLY A 26 -2.43 5.25 -6.10
N ARG A 27 -2.40 6.24 -7.02
CA ARG A 27 -3.13 7.50 -6.83
C ARG A 27 -4.64 7.30 -6.71
N ARG A 28 -5.22 6.45 -7.56
CA ARG A 28 -6.66 6.15 -7.51
C ARG A 28 -7.05 5.38 -6.25
N LEU A 29 -6.18 4.47 -5.81
CA LEU A 29 -6.40 3.75 -4.54
C LEU A 29 -6.38 4.74 -3.36
N LEU A 30 -5.42 5.67 -3.32
CA LEU A 30 -5.37 6.72 -2.29
C LEU A 30 -6.63 7.56 -2.28
N ASP A 31 -7.11 8.00 -3.44
CA ASP A 31 -8.33 8.82 -3.54
C ASP A 31 -9.56 8.06 -3.02
N ILE A 32 -9.64 6.73 -3.23
CA ILE A 32 -10.67 5.86 -2.64
C ILE A 32 -10.52 5.77 -1.11
N CYS A 33 -9.31 5.51 -0.60
CA CYS A 33 -9.07 5.40 0.84
C CYS A 33 -9.45 6.66 1.62
N LYS A 34 -9.37 7.84 1.00
CA LYS A 34 -9.77 9.11 1.62
C LYS A 34 -11.27 9.31 1.78
N VAL A 35 -12.09 8.60 0.99
CA VAL A 35 -13.55 8.75 0.97
C VAL A 35 -14.28 7.53 1.52
N LEU A 36 -13.57 6.43 1.74
CA LEU A 36 -14.11 5.26 2.41
C LEU A 36 -14.47 5.62 3.87
N PRO A 37 -15.64 5.19 4.37
CA PRO A 37 -15.99 5.39 5.76
C PRO A 37 -15.11 4.54 6.67
N ASP A 38 -14.96 5.00 7.92
CA ASP A 38 -14.26 4.24 8.95
C ASP A 38 -14.96 2.90 9.21
N GLY A 39 -14.18 1.82 9.26
CA GLY A 39 -14.69 0.49 9.53
C GLY A 39 -13.96 -0.60 8.76
N PRO A 40 -14.49 -1.82 8.77
CA PRO A 40 -13.95 -2.94 8.01
C PRO A 40 -13.96 -2.64 6.50
N VAL A 41 -12.82 -2.90 5.85
CA VAL A 41 -12.68 -2.77 4.40
C VAL A 41 -12.48 -4.15 3.79
N GLU A 42 -13.30 -4.47 2.79
CA GLU A 42 -13.19 -5.69 2.01
C GLU A 42 -12.53 -5.43 0.66
N CYS A 43 -11.55 -6.26 0.33
CA CYS A 43 -10.79 -6.19 -0.92
C CYS A 43 -10.98 -7.48 -1.70
N ALA A 44 -11.40 -7.37 -2.97
CA ALA A 44 -11.63 -8.53 -3.83
C ALA A 44 -11.15 -8.29 -5.26
N VAL A 45 -10.67 -9.34 -5.93
CA VAL A 45 -10.31 -9.30 -7.36
C VAL A 45 -11.25 -10.22 -8.13
N GLU A 46 -11.92 -9.66 -9.12
CA GLU A 46 -12.82 -10.37 -10.04
C GLU A 46 -12.39 -10.07 -11.48
N GLY A 47 -11.75 -11.05 -12.13
CA GLY A 47 -11.18 -10.88 -13.46
C GLY A 47 -10.14 -9.77 -13.52
N SER A 48 -10.41 -8.72 -14.29
CA SER A 48 -9.53 -7.55 -14.47
C SER A 48 -9.86 -6.37 -13.55
N ARG A 49 -10.72 -6.58 -12.55
CA ARG A 49 -11.18 -5.51 -11.64
C ARG A 49 -10.87 -5.83 -10.19
N PHE A 50 -10.20 -4.90 -9.53
CA PHE A 50 -10.00 -4.88 -8.08
C PHE A 50 -11.10 -4.02 -7.45
N THR A 51 -11.78 -4.56 -6.44
CA THR A 51 -12.87 -3.89 -5.74
C THR A 51 -12.44 -3.63 -4.30
N VAL A 52 -12.76 -2.43 -3.81
CA VAL A 52 -12.61 -2.03 -2.40
C VAL A 52 -13.98 -1.61 -1.90
N SER A 53 -14.47 -2.25 -0.84
CA SER A 53 -15.79 -2.02 -0.26
C SER A 53 -15.66 -1.67 1.22
N GLY A 54 -16.40 -0.67 1.66
CA GLY A 54 -16.63 -0.35 3.07
C GLY A 54 -18.14 -0.20 3.31
N ASP A 55 -18.53 0.21 4.52
CA ASP A 55 -19.94 0.33 4.88
C ASP A 55 -20.68 1.30 3.93
N GLY A 56 -21.60 0.78 3.10
CA GLY A 56 -22.36 1.56 2.13
C GLY A 56 -21.60 2.10 0.91
N ALA A 57 -20.29 1.84 0.77
CA ALA A 57 -19.48 2.35 -0.34
C ALA A 57 -18.71 1.23 -1.05
N ARG A 58 -18.77 1.21 -2.39
CA ARG A 58 -18.05 0.22 -3.21
C ARG A 58 -17.39 0.88 -4.40
N PHE A 59 -16.08 0.73 -4.49
CA PHE A 59 -15.25 1.28 -5.56
C PHE A 59 -14.58 0.16 -6.33
N GLY A 60 -14.28 0.39 -7.61
CA GLY A 60 -13.53 -0.57 -8.40
C GLY A 60 -12.49 0.07 -9.29
N LEU A 61 -11.32 -0.57 -9.33
CA LEU A 61 -10.10 -0.17 -9.99
C LEU A 61 -9.74 -1.19 -11.07
N SER A 62 -9.24 -0.70 -12.21
CA SER A 62 -8.64 -1.57 -13.22
C SER A 62 -7.34 -2.17 -12.69
N VAL A 63 -7.20 -3.48 -12.85
CA VAL A 63 -5.96 -4.20 -12.57
C VAL A 63 -4.96 -3.94 -13.69
N LEU A 64 -3.73 -3.64 -13.33
CA LEU A 64 -2.60 -3.49 -14.25
C LEU A 64 -1.83 -4.82 -14.36
N PRO A 65 -1.10 -5.05 -15.47
CA PRO A 65 -0.28 -6.26 -15.61
C PRO A 65 0.79 -6.31 -14.53
N LEU A 66 0.74 -7.31 -13.66
CA LEU A 66 1.71 -7.48 -12.59
C LEU A 66 3.13 -7.75 -13.12
N ALA A 67 3.23 -8.35 -14.31
CA ALA A 67 4.50 -8.64 -14.97
C ALA A 67 5.34 -7.37 -15.24
N ASP A 68 4.68 -6.21 -15.33
CA ASP A 68 5.34 -4.93 -15.57
C ASP A 68 5.85 -4.29 -14.26
N TYR A 69 5.53 -4.86 -13.10
CA TYR A 69 6.00 -4.34 -11.81
C TYR A 69 7.46 -4.76 -11.56
N PRO A 70 8.37 -3.80 -11.35
CA PRO A 70 9.77 -4.12 -11.13
C PRO A 70 9.96 -4.89 -9.82
N ALA A 71 10.98 -5.76 -9.79
CA ALA A 71 11.41 -6.39 -8.56
C ALA A 71 11.95 -5.33 -7.59
N LEU A 72 11.47 -5.36 -6.35
CA LEU A 72 11.99 -4.48 -5.31
C LEU A 72 13.36 -4.97 -4.83
N PRO A 73 14.32 -4.06 -4.56
CA PRO A 73 15.60 -4.45 -4.01
C PRO A 73 15.41 -5.07 -2.61
N SER A 74 16.32 -5.98 -2.23
CA SER A 74 16.38 -6.50 -0.87
C SER A 74 16.79 -5.39 0.10
N LEU A 75 16.15 -5.34 1.27
CA LEU A 75 16.58 -4.44 2.34
C LEU A 75 18.00 -4.80 2.80
N PRO A 76 18.87 -3.80 3.06
CA PRO A 76 20.18 -4.04 3.62
C PRO A 76 20.08 -4.53 5.06
N GLN A 77 21.21 -5.01 5.60
CA GLN A 77 21.29 -5.41 7.00
C GLN A 77 20.97 -4.24 7.93
N VAL A 78 20.14 -4.49 8.95
CA VAL A 78 19.85 -3.53 10.02
C VAL A 78 21.14 -3.18 10.76
N ARG A 79 21.44 -1.88 10.85
CA ARG A 79 22.64 -1.35 11.51
C ARG A 79 22.39 -0.89 12.95
N GLY A 80 21.14 -0.62 13.29
CA GLY A 80 20.73 -0.14 14.61
C GLY A 80 19.26 0.29 14.59
N ALA A 81 18.79 0.73 15.75
CA ALA A 81 17.48 1.34 15.94
C ALA A 81 17.67 2.64 16.73
N VAL A 82 16.83 3.63 16.45
CA VAL A 82 16.81 4.94 17.10
C VAL A 82 15.38 5.28 17.48
N ASP A 83 15.19 6.18 18.45
CA ASP A 83 13.87 6.71 18.75
C ASP A 83 13.32 7.50 17.55
N ALA A 84 12.05 7.30 17.25
CA ALA A 84 11.42 7.88 16.07
C ALA A 84 11.26 9.41 16.18
N ALA A 85 10.96 9.93 17.37
CA ALA A 85 10.79 11.36 17.60
C ALA A 85 12.14 12.08 17.56
N GLU A 86 13.17 11.50 18.19
CA GLU A 86 14.54 12.03 18.12
C GLU A 86 15.07 12.06 16.69
N PHE A 87 14.86 10.97 15.93
CA PHE A 87 15.28 10.92 14.53
C PHE A 87 14.55 11.95 13.67
N ALA A 88 13.24 12.09 13.82
CA ALA A 88 12.46 13.08 13.09
C ALA A 88 12.92 14.52 13.39
N ALA A 89 13.19 14.83 14.66
CA ALA A 89 13.70 16.14 15.07
C ALA A 89 15.10 16.41 14.47
N ALA A 90 16.01 15.43 14.51
CA ALA A 90 17.36 15.56 13.98
C ALA A 90 17.37 15.76 12.45
N VAL A 91 16.51 15.06 11.72
CA VAL A 91 16.39 15.23 10.25
C VAL A 91 15.82 16.61 9.91
N ALA A 92 14.82 17.08 10.65
CA ALA A 92 14.18 18.38 10.41
C ALA A 92 15.13 19.58 10.65
N ASP A 93 16.12 19.44 11.53
CA ASP A 93 17.11 20.49 11.82
C ASP A 93 18.15 20.67 10.68
N VAL A 94 18.35 19.65 9.85
CA VAL A 94 19.41 19.62 8.81
C VAL A 94 18.86 19.72 7.38
N ALA A 95 17.56 19.43 7.18
CA ALA A 95 16.90 19.38 5.88
C ALA A 95 16.52 20.75 5.31
#